data_AF-A0A8T4MSQ2-F1
#
_entry.id   AF-A0A8T4MSQ2-F1
#
_cell.length_a   1.000
_cell.length_b   1.000
_cell.length_c   1.000
_cell.angle_alpha   90.00
_cell.angle_beta   90.00
_cell.angle_gamma   90.00
#
_symmetry.space_group_name_H-M   'P 1'
#
loop_
_entity.id
_entity.type
_entity.pdbx_description
1 polymer ?
#
loop_
_entity_poly.entity_id
_entity_poly.type
_entity_poly.pdbx_seq_one_letter_code
_entity_poly.pdbx_strand_id
1 'polypeptide(L)' 'MHKGRNLKDGYVHSTEFWIINTNNKYCGRISLRHKLNDFLSKHGGHIGYDESIKFVLKKSKKHWVDKGFTYL' A
#
# COMPACT_ATOMS: atom_id res chain seq x y z
N MET A 1 3.15 -18.26 5.50
CA MET A 1 4.21 -17.23 5.39
C MET A 1 4.95 -17.40 4.06
N HIS A 2 4.75 -16.50 3.08
CA HIS A 2 5.61 -16.45 1.89
C HIS A 2 7.03 -16.05 2.30
N LYS A 3 8.04 -16.82 1.93
CA LYS A 3 9.42 -16.69 2.44
C LYS A 3 10.32 -15.76 1.62
N GLY A 4 9.79 -14.88 0.76
CA GLY A 4 10.61 -13.97 -0.06
C GLY A 4 11.75 -14.69 -0.80
N ARG A 5 11.43 -15.67 -1.65
CA ARG A 5 12.46 -16.48 -2.32
C ARG A 5 13.12 -15.65 -3.44
N ASN A 6 14.46 -15.71 -3.50
CA ASN A 6 15.29 -15.05 -4.52
C ASN A 6 15.25 -13.50 -4.48
N LEU A 7 15.15 -12.92 -3.29
CA LEU A 7 15.34 -11.48 -3.11
C LEU A 7 16.83 -11.15 -3.23
N LYS A 8 17.13 -10.03 -3.88
CA LYS A 8 18.49 -9.47 -3.89
C LYS A 8 18.91 -9.07 -2.47
N ASP A 9 20.21 -9.06 -2.22
CA ASP A 9 20.75 -8.62 -0.94
C ASP A 9 20.26 -7.21 -0.59
N GLY A 10 19.86 -7.06 0.68
CA GLY A 10 19.27 -5.82 1.21
C GLY A 10 17.76 -5.65 0.97
N TYR A 11 17.12 -6.49 0.17
CA TYR A 11 15.66 -6.42 -0.05
C TYR A 11 14.90 -7.17 1.03
N VAL A 12 13.72 -6.66 1.36
CA VAL A 12 12.85 -7.20 2.40
C VAL A 12 11.53 -7.63 1.78
N HIS A 13 11.07 -8.81 2.16
CA HIS A 13 9.77 -9.31 1.73
C HIS A 13 8.62 -8.46 2.30
N SER A 14 7.74 -8.00 1.41
CA SER A 14 6.50 -7.30 1.75
C SER A 14 5.27 -7.95 1.10
N THR A 15 4.13 -7.79 1.75
CA THR A 15 2.81 -7.96 1.14
C THR A 15 2.33 -6.60 0.65
N GLU A 16 1.95 -6.51 -0.61
CA GLU A 16 1.42 -5.28 -1.20
C GLU A 16 -0.11 -5.38 -1.30
N PHE A 17 -0.81 -4.38 -0.77
CA PHE A 17 -2.25 -4.20 -0.89
C PHE A 17 -2.51 -3.04 -1.84
N TRP A 18 -3.37 -3.26 -2.83
CA TRP A 18 -3.69 -2.28 -3.85
C TRP A 18 -5.10 -1.76 -3.59
N ILE A 19 -5.25 -0.45 -3.49
CA ILE A 19 -6.54 0.18 -3.28
C ILE A 19 -7.09 0.50 -4.66
N ILE A 20 -8.19 -0.15 -5.03
CA ILE A 20 -8.90 0.05 -6.29
C ILE A 20 -10.33 0.47 -5.96
N ASN A 21 -10.84 1.52 -6.60
CA ASN A 21 -12.22 1.94 -6.40
C ASN A 21 -13.22 1.08 -7.19
N THR A 22 -14.52 1.31 -6.97
CA THR A 22 -15.62 0.64 -7.69
C THR A 22 -15.61 0.82 -9.21
N ASN A 23 -14.80 1.75 -9.74
CA ASN A 23 -14.67 2.01 -11.17
C ASN A 23 -13.35 1.42 -11.72
N ASN A 24 -12.74 0.46 -11.02
CA ASN A 24 -11.46 -0.16 -11.35
C ASN A 24 -10.28 0.83 -11.51
N LYS A 25 -10.32 1.96 -10.79
CA LYS A 25 -9.23 2.95 -10.78
C LYS A 25 -8.33 2.73 -9.58
N TYR A 26 -7.02 2.70 -9.83
CA TYR A 26 -5.99 2.68 -8.79
C TYR A 26 -6.05 3.96 -7.96
N CYS A 27 -6.20 3.80 -6.64
CA CYS A 27 -6.29 4.87 -5.64
C CYS A 27 -5.00 5.01 -4.84
N GLY A 28 -4.20 3.96 -4.73
CA GLY A 28 -3.00 3.92 -3.91
C GLY A 28 -2.63 2.50 -3.53
N ARG A 29 -1.60 2.37 -2.69
CA ARG A 29 -1.15 1.07 -2.18
C ARG A 29 -0.67 1.15 -0.74
N ILE A 30 -0.65 -0.01 -0.08
CA ILE A 30 -0.07 -0.21 1.25
C ILE A 30 0.91 -1.39 1.14
N SER A 31 2.14 -1.18 1.60
CA SER A 31 3.17 -2.21 1.66
C SER A 31 3.39 -2.63 3.11
N LEU A 32 3.08 -3.89 3.44
CA LEU A 32 3.35 -4.48 4.76
C LEU A 32 4.62 -5.32 4.71
N ARG A 33 5.70 -4.84 5.33
CA ARG A 33 6.98 -5.55 5.42
C ARG A 33 6.96 -6.50 6.61
N HIS A 34 7.15 -7.79 6.35
CA HIS A 34 7.13 -8.83 7.39
C HIS A 34 8.40 -8.84 8.26
N LYS A 35 9.47 -8.19 7.78
CA LYS A 35 10.74 -7.99 8.48
C LYS A 35 11.25 -6.58 8.18
N LEU A 36 12.29 -6.13 8.86
CA LEU A 36 13.03 -4.91 8.51
C LEU A 36 14.51 -5.25 8.40
N ASN A 37 15.20 -4.56 7.50
CA ASN A 37 16.66 -4.49 7.51
C ASN A 37 17.11 -3.28 8.35
N ASP A 38 18.41 -3.15 8.60
CA ASP A 38 18.95 -2.09 9.47
C ASP A 38 18.55 -0.68 9.01
N PHE A 39 18.48 -0.46 7.70
CA PHE A 39 18.08 0.82 7.14
C PHE A 39 16.60 1.12 7.44
N LEU A 40 15.71 0.17 7.12
CA LEU A 40 14.26 0.30 7.31
C LEU A 40 13.89 0.33 8.79
N SER A 41 14.63 -0.34 9.66
CA SER A 41 14.44 -0.24 11.12
C SER A 41 14.71 1.16 11.65
N LYS A 42 15.55 1.95 10.97
CA LYS A 42 15.93 3.31 11.39
C LYS A 42 15.09 4.39 10.69
N HIS A 43 14.69 4.17 9.44
CA HIS A 43 14.10 5.24 8.60
C HIS A 43 12.77 4.89 7.91
N GLY A 44 12.34 3.62 7.83
CA GLY A 44 11.26 3.21 6.92
C GLY A 44 10.09 2.41 7.51
N GLY A 45 10.31 1.69 8.62
CA GLY A 45 9.29 0.94 9.35
C GLY A 45 8.61 -0.20 8.56
N HIS A 46 7.68 -0.87 9.25
CA HIS A 46 6.96 -2.03 8.73
C HIS A 46 5.87 -1.69 7.71
N ILE A 47 5.34 -0.46 7.73
CA ILE A 47 4.20 -0.07 6.90
C ILE A 47 4.64 1.07 5.99
N GLY A 48 4.60 0.82 4.68
CA GLY A 48 4.67 1.85 3.66
C GLY A 48 3.27 2.14 3.12
N TYR A 49 2.98 3.40 2.81
CA TYR A 49 1.76 3.81 2.12
C TYR A 49 2.13 4.74 0.96
N ASP A 50 1.31 4.70 -0.08
CA ASP A 50 1.42 5.58 -1.24
C ASP A 50 0.01 5.99 -1.66
N GLU A 51 -0.25 7.29 -1.61
CA GLU A 51 -1.46 7.89 -2.12
C GLU A 51 -1.28 8.35 -3.58
N SER A 52 -2.17 7.88 -4.46
CA SER A 52 -2.23 8.46 -5.81
C SER A 52 -2.89 9.84 -5.73
N ILE A 53 -2.10 10.91 -5.84
CA ILE A 53 -2.57 12.32 -5.80
C ILE A 53 -3.62 12.62 -6.89
N LYS A 54 -3.75 11.78 -7.93
CA LYS A 54 -4.82 11.90 -8.94
C LYS A 54 -6.24 11.80 -8.35
N PHE A 55 -6.42 11.19 -7.17
CA PHE A 55 -7.72 11.18 -6.49
C PHE A 55 -8.03 12.49 -5.74
N VAL A 56 -7.02 13.21 -5.25
CA VAL A 56 -7.21 14.41 -4.43
C VAL A 56 -7.83 15.56 -5.23
N LEU A 57 -7.65 15.58 -6.56
CA LEU A 57 -8.20 16.64 -7.43
C LEU A 57 -9.62 16.37 -7.96
N LYS A 58 -10.28 15.26 -7.57
CA LYS A 58 -11.69 14.97 -7.94
C LYS A 58 -12.67 15.02 -6.78
N LYS A 59 -12.26 15.55 -5.63
CA LYS A 59 -13.15 15.84 -4.49
C LYS A 59 -14.04 17.07 -4.76
N SER A 60 -14.83 17.02 -5.83
CA SER A 60 -16.04 17.85 -5.93
C SER A 60 -17.07 17.26 -4.96
N LYS A 61 -17.23 17.94 -3.82
CA LYS A 61 -18.37 17.91 -2.88
C LYS A 61 -19.49 16.88 -3.16
N LYS A 62 -19.38 15.65 -2.64
CA LYS A 62 -20.52 14.88 -2.07
C LYS A 62 -20.09 13.46 -1.65
N HIS A 63 -20.63 13.02 -0.51
CA HIS A 63 -20.71 11.64 -0.03
C HIS A 63 -19.40 10.96 0.44
N TRP A 64 -19.14 11.11 1.74
CA TRP A 64 -18.27 10.23 2.55
C TRP A 64 -19.13 9.25 3.38
N VAL A 65 -20.15 8.68 2.76
CA VAL A 65 -20.97 7.61 3.34
C VAL A 65 -21.17 6.59 2.21
N ASP A 66 -20.92 5.32 2.50
CA ASP A 66 -21.25 4.15 1.66
C ASP A 66 -20.30 3.70 0.55
N LYS A 67 -19.01 3.49 0.80
CA LYS A 67 -18.24 2.54 -0.05
C LYS A 67 -17.34 1.63 0.78
N GLY A 68 -17.84 0.41 1.01
CA GLY A 68 -17.08 -0.71 1.55
C GLY A 68 -15.78 -0.90 0.77
N PHE A 69 -14.67 -0.75 1.50
CA PHE A 69 -13.35 -1.12 1.02
C PHE A 69 -13.23 -2.63 1.14
N THR A 70 -13.51 -3.35 0.05
CA THR A 70 -13.21 -4.78 -0.03
C THR A 70 -11.72 -4.93 -0.32
N TYR A 71 -10.98 -5.47 0.65
CA TYR A 71 -9.62 -5.96 0.44
C TYR A 71 -9.73 -7.34 -0.23
N LEU A 72 -9.30 -7.44 -1.49
CA LEU A 72 -9.08 -8.71 -2.19
C LEU A 72 -7.67 -9.23 -1.89
#